data_AF-A0A1G1A8S4-F1
#
_entry.id   AF-A0A1G1A8S4-F1
#
_cell.length_a   1.000
_cell.length_b   1.000
_cell.length_c   1.000
_cell.angle_alpha   90.00
_cell.angle_beta   90.00
_cell.angle_gamma   90.00
#
_symmetry.space_group_name_H-M   'P 1'
#
loop_
_entity.id
_entity.type
_entity.pdbx_description
1 polymer ?
#
loop_
_entity_poly.entity_id
_entity_poly.type
_entity_poly.pdbx_seq_one_letter_code
_entity_poly.pdbx_strand_id
1 'polypeptide(L)'
;MSTVRENTLYKELKEGFLNNRIFGHLHPYDLYRNWLEAMWLFFDAGNNKAAFKEGLDKYTREQGEEFSRLMMLYSETVKENPFGDILGELFMELDIQSARSGQYFTPWEIAEFMTRMTFSREGFERAVKEKGEVTVIDPAVGSGVMLLAYGKIVHDEFGREGVNKLRLYGTDIDIRCVHMCKIQLRINGLDSFGRMVCRMGQWASAQTEPGKTPEIKTPIPDISKAIVLHGNDNPEAQKDMGQLELF
;
A
#
# COMPACT_ATOMS: atom_id res chain seq x y z
N MET A 1 -9.75 14.08 12.76
CA MET A 1 -9.86 12.77 13.44
C MET A 1 -10.22 11.83 12.33
N SER A 2 -9.28 10.95 11.95
CA SER A 2 -9.44 10.04 10.81
C SER A 2 -10.73 9.23 10.96
N THR A 3 -11.61 9.27 9.95
CA THR A 3 -12.87 8.52 9.91
C THR A 3 -12.67 7.01 10.08
N VAL A 4 -11.46 6.53 9.79
CA VAL A 4 -11.03 5.14 9.97
C VAL A 4 -11.11 4.69 11.44
N ARG A 5 -10.69 5.52 12.40
CA ARG A 5 -10.61 5.08 13.81
C ARG A 5 -11.98 4.87 14.46
N GLU A 6 -13.01 5.52 13.94
CA GLU A 6 -14.38 5.41 14.44
C GLU A 6 -15.11 4.19 13.86
N ASN A 7 -14.60 3.64 12.75
CA ASN A 7 -15.16 2.49 12.05
C ASN A 7 -15.18 1.22 12.90
N THR A 8 -16.30 0.47 12.85
CA THR A 8 -16.48 -0.76 13.65
C THR A 8 -15.52 -1.86 13.22
N LEU A 9 -15.34 -2.08 11.92
CA LEU A 9 -14.40 -3.09 11.40
C LEU A 9 -12.95 -2.76 11.77
N TYR A 10 -12.58 -1.48 11.74
CA TYR A 10 -11.26 -1.04 12.21
C TYR A 10 -11.06 -1.38 13.69
N LYS A 11 -12.07 -1.11 14.54
CA LYS A 11 -12.01 -1.45 15.96
C LYS A 11 -11.87 -2.96 16.19
N GLU A 12 -12.61 -3.77 15.43
CA GLU A 12 -12.50 -5.25 15.48
C GLU A 12 -11.14 -5.75 14.99
N LEU A 13 -10.61 -5.17 13.91
CA LEU A 13 -9.27 -5.47 13.41
C LEU A 13 -8.23 -5.19 14.50
N LYS A 14 -8.26 -3.98 15.07
CA LYS A 14 -7.36 -3.57 16.16
C LYS A 14 -7.46 -4.49 17.36
N GLU A 15 -8.67 -4.80 17.80
CA GLU A 15 -8.93 -5.72 18.90
C GLU A 15 -8.36 -7.12 18.62
N GLY A 16 -8.43 -7.57 17.36
CA GLY A 16 -7.81 -8.80 16.90
C GLY A 16 -6.29 -8.85 17.06
N PHE A 17 -5.60 -7.70 17.05
CA PHE A 17 -4.16 -7.62 17.36
C PHE A 17 -3.89 -7.48 18.85
N LEU A 18 -4.67 -6.65 19.55
CA LEU A 18 -4.47 -6.37 20.97
C LEU A 18 -4.77 -7.57 21.87
N ASN A 19 -5.85 -8.29 21.59
CA ASN A 19 -6.38 -9.37 22.42
C ASN A 19 -6.43 -10.71 21.66
N ASN A 20 -5.36 -10.99 20.90
CA ASN A 20 -5.24 -12.21 20.12
C ASN A 20 -4.99 -13.45 21.01
N ARG A 21 -5.85 -14.47 20.95
CA ARG A 21 -5.66 -15.70 21.74
C ARG A 21 -4.69 -16.69 21.11
N ILE A 22 -4.63 -16.73 19.78
CA ILE A 22 -3.80 -17.68 19.02
C ILE A 22 -2.33 -17.28 19.11
N PHE A 23 -2.06 -15.98 19.00
CA PHE A 23 -0.75 -15.38 19.13
C PHE A 23 -0.56 -14.65 20.47
N GLY A 24 -1.31 -15.02 21.52
CA GLY A 24 -1.28 -14.31 22.81
C GLY A 24 0.05 -14.32 23.55
N HIS A 25 1.03 -15.09 23.06
CA HIS A 25 2.41 -15.10 23.56
C HIS A 25 3.27 -13.99 22.92
N LEU A 26 2.82 -13.36 21.83
CA LEU A 26 3.52 -12.27 21.15
C LEU A 26 2.99 -10.93 21.66
N HIS A 27 3.86 -9.92 21.66
CA HIS A 27 3.40 -8.54 21.77
C HIS A 27 2.54 -8.20 20.53
N PRO A 28 1.45 -7.40 20.65
CA PRO A 28 0.60 -7.04 19.52
C PRO A 28 1.37 -6.48 18.32
N TYR A 29 2.44 -5.75 18.61
CA TYR A 29 3.37 -5.24 17.60
C TYR A 29 4.11 -6.34 16.82
N ASP A 30 4.61 -7.37 17.51
CA ASP A 30 5.31 -8.48 16.86
C ASP A 30 4.34 -9.32 16.04
N LEU A 31 3.11 -9.50 16.52
CA LEU A 31 2.03 -10.10 15.75
C LEU A 31 1.75 -9.30 14.47
N TYR A 32 1.62 -7.98 14.59
CA TYR A 32 1.42 -7.09 13.44
C TYR A 32 2.55 -7.22 12.41
N ARG A 33 3.82 -7.20 12.83
CA ARG A 33 4.97 -7.42 11.93
C ARG A 33 4.88 -8.76 11.21
N ASN A 34 4.67 -9.84 11.96
CA ASN A 34 4.58 -11.20 11.41
C ASN A 34 3.41 -11.33 10.42
N TRP A 35 2.30 -10.65 10.70
CA TRP A 35 1.13 -10.62 9.83
C TRP A 35 1.40 -9.84 8.54
N LEU A 36 2.05 -8.67 8.59
CA LEU A 36 2.45 -7.92 7.38
C LEU A 36 3.33 -8.77 6.45
N GLU A 37 4.31 -9.49 7.01
CA GLU A 37 5.16 -10.41 6.24
C GLU A 37 4.32 -11.52 5.58
N ALA A 38 3.43 -12.17 6.36
CA ALA A 38 2.56 -13.23 5.85
C ALA A 38 1.63 -12.76 4.73
N MET A 39 1.06 -11.55 4.86
CA MET A 39 0.23 -10.94 3.82
C MET A 39 1.02 -10.65 2.55
N TRP A 40 2.23 -10.10 2.68
CA TRP A 40 3.05 -9.80 1.51
C TRP A 40 3.42 -11.08 0.77
N LEU A 41 3.85 -12.12 1.50
CA LEU A 41 4.10 -13.44 0.95
C LEU A 41 2.87 -14.00 0.24
N PHE A 42 1.67 -13.83 0.81
CA PHE A 42 0.42 -14.24 0.17
C PHE A 42 0.16 -13.48 -1.14
N PHE A 43 0.35 -12.16 -1.16
CA PHE A 43 0.18 -11.35 -2.38
C PHE A 43 1.23 -11.64 -3.46
N ASP A 44 2.43 -12.07 -3.06
CA ASP A 44 3.54 -12.40 -3.96
C ASP A 44 3.64 -13.90 -4.29
N ALA A 45 2.72 -14.73 -3.77
CA ALA A 45 2.76 -16.18 -3.94
C ALA A 45 2.78 -16.63 -5.41
N GLY A 46 2.22 -15.82 -6.33
CA GLY A 46 2.29 -16.07 -7.77
C GLY A 46 3.70 -15.95 -8.35
N ASN A 47 4.54 -15.07 -7.80
CA ASN A 47 5.90 -14.80 -8.26
C ASN A 47 6.93 -15.64 -7.50
N ASN A 48 6.71 -15.88 -6.20
CA ASN A 48 7.67 -16.58 -5.35
C ASN A 48 7.01 -17.63 -4.44
N LYS A 49 6.60 -18.75 -5.05
CA LYS A 49 5.97 -19.88 -4.34
C LYS A 49 6.85 -20.49 -3.25
N ALA A 50 8.17 -20.50 -3.44
CA ALA A 50 9.12 -21.04 -2.47
C ALA A 50 9.14 -20.18 -1.19
N ALA A 51 9.31 -18.86 -1.33
CA ALA A 51 9.28 -17.94 -0.18
C ALA A 51 7.93 -17.95 0.53
N PHE A 52 6.82 -18.03 -0.22
CA PHE A 52 5.49 -18.18 0.37
C PHE A 52 5.39 -19.44 1.24
N LYS A 53 5.83 -20.58 0.71
CA LYS A 53 5.81 -21.85 1.45
C LYS A 53 6.71 -21.79 2.68
N GLU A 54 7.98 -21.42 2.51
CA GLU A 54 8.95 -21.35 3.61
C GLU A 54 8.53 -20.37 4.71
N GLY A 55 8.01 -19.21 4.32
CA GLY A 55 7.57 -18.17 5.24
C GLY A 55 6.31 -18.55 6.03
N LEU A 56 5.45 -19.41 5.48
CA LEU A 56 4.23 -19.87 6.16
C LEU A 56 4.34 -21.22 6.86
N ASP A 57 5.29 -22.09 6.48
CA ASP A 57 5.51 -23.41 7.11
C ASP A 57 5.84 -23.31 8.60
N LYS A 58 6.31 -22.14 9.07
CA LYS A 58 6.59 -21.87 10.49
C LYS A 58 5.33 -21.66 11.35
N TYR A 59 4.16 -21.54 10.74
CA TYR A 59 2.90 -21.32 11.44
C TYR A 59 2.03 -22.58 11.45
N THR A 60 1.34 -22.80 12.56
CA THR A 60 0.32 -23.85 12.63
C THR A 60 -0.87 -23.50 11.72
N ARG A 61 -1.71 -24.50 11.44
CA ARG A 61 -2.96 -24.27 10.71
C ARG A 61 -3.84 -23.21 11.38
N GLU A 62 -3.99 -23.28 12.70
CA GLU A 62 -4.78 -22.33 13.49
C GLU A 62 -4.23 -20.89 13.38
N GLN A 63 -2.90 -20.74 13.38
CA GLN A 63 -2.23 -19.46 13.16
C GLN A 63 -2.48 -18.92 11.75
N GLY A 64 -2.45 -19.77 10.72
CA GLY A 64 -2.78 -19.40 9.35
C GLY A 64 -4.24 -18.98 9.17
N GLU A 65 -5.17 -19.67 9.85
CA GLU A 65 -6.60 -19.32 9.88
C GLU A 65 -6.81 -17.95 10.55
N GLU A 66 -6.07 -17.66 11.63
CA GLU A 66 -6.12 -16.36 12.30
C GLU A 66 -5.55 -15.22 11.43
N PHE A 67 -4.43 -15.44 10.73
CA PHE A 67 -3.94 -14.46 9.75
C PHE A 67 -4.95 -14.18 8.64
N SER A 68 -5.65 -15.22 8.17
CA SER A 68 -6.70 -15.08 7.16
C SER A 68 -7.89 -14.29 7.68
N ARG A 69 -8.28 -14.48 8.94
CA ARG A 69 -9.33 -13.70 9.61
C ARG A 69 -8.96 -12.22 9.70
N LEU A 70 -7.74 -11.91 10.14
CA LEU A 70 -7.23 -10.52 10.22
C LEU A 70 -7.14 -9.88 8.83
N MET A 71 -6.72 -10.64 7.80
CA MET A 71 -6.72 -10.18 6.41
C MET A 71 -8.13 -9.87 5.89
N MET A 72 -9.13 -10.69 6.24
CA MET A 72 -10.52 -10.41 5.89
C MET A 72 -11.02 -9.12 6.54
N LEU A 73 -10.81 -8.95 7.85
CA LEU A 73 -11.17 -7.71 8.56
C LEU A 73 -10.51 -6.48 7.95
N TYR A 74 -9.22 -6.57 7.64
CA TYR A 74 -8.50 -5.50 6.95
C TYR A 74 -9.10 -5.20 5.58
N SER A 75 -9.40 -6.22 4.78
CA SER A 75 -9.99 -6.07 3.45
C SER A 75 -11.37 -5.42 3.49
N GLU A 76 -12.23 -5.80 4.44
CA GLU A 76 -13.53 -5.17 4.62
C GLU A 76 -13.39 -3.72 5.13
N THR A 77 -12.44 -3.46 6.03
CA THR A 77 -12.15 -2.08 6.49
C THR A 77 -11.71 -1.17 5.34
N VAL A 78 -10.87 -1.69 4.42
CA VAL A 78 -10.46 -0.97 3.20
C VAL A 78 -11.64 -0.70 2.28
N LYS A 79 -12.58 -1.64 2.13
CA LYS A 79 -13.78 -1.42 1.30
C LYS A 79 -14.64 -0.28 1.82
N GLU A 80 -14.78 -0.16 3.14
CA GLU A 80 -15.53 0.94 3.77
C GLU A 80 -14.73 2.26 3.81
N ASN A 81 -13.39 2.18 3.78
CA ASN A 81 -12.49 3.32 3.84
C ASN A 81 -11.42 3.26 2.74
N PRO A 82 -11.82 3.33 1.45
CA PRO A 82 -10.89 3.20 0.34
C PRO A 82 -9.84 4.31 0.39
N PHE A 83 -8.60 3.94 0.08
CA PHE A 83 -7.41 4.80 0.15
C PHE A 83 -7.04 5.29 1.56
N GLY A 84 -7.75 4.87 2.62
CA GLY A 84 -7.38 5.24 3.99
C GLY A 84 -6.08 4.58 4.45
N ASP A 85 -5.31 5.28 5.27
CA ASP A 85 -4.08 4.77 5.90
C ASP A 85 -4.39 3.86 7.11
N ILE A 86 -5.08 2.75 6.87
CA ILE A 86 -5.53 1.84 7.93
C ILE A 86 -4.35 1.18 8.65
N LEU A 87 -3.33 0.75 7.89
CA LEU A 87 -2.19 0.04 8.46
C LEU A 87 -1.26 0.99 9.23
N GLY A 88 -1.09 2.23 8.78
CA GLY A 88 -0.35 3.25 9.52
C GLY A 88 -1.04 3.63 10.81
N GLU A 89 -2.36 3.83 10.78
CA GLU A 89 -3.15 4.11 11.99
C GLU A 89 -3.04 2.96 13.01
N LEU A 90 -3.18 1.71 12.54
CA LEU A 90 -3.03 0.53 13.38
C LEU A 90 -1.61 0.42 13.97
N PHE A 91 -0.57 0.67 13.17
CA PHE A 91 0.82 0.68 13.64
C PHE A 91 1.02 1.68 14.80
N MET A 92 0.53 2.91 14.63
CA MET A 92 0.64 3.97 15.64
C MET A 92 -0.12 3.64 16.94
N GLU A 93 -1.22 2.88 16.85
CA GLU A 93 -1.99 2.46 18.02
C GLU A 93 -1.43 1.21 18.72
N LEU A 94 -0.77 0.30 17.99
CA LEU A 94 -0.20 -0.93 18.54
C LEU A 94 1.21 -0.73 19.13
N ASP A 95 1.96 0.26 18.64
CA ASP A 95 3.36 0.46 19.01
C ASP A 95 3.56 1.61 20.01
N ILE A 96 3.49 1.29 21.31
CA ILE A 96 3.87 2.20 22.39
C ILE A 96 5.36 2.61 22.28
N GLN A 97 6.21 1.81 21.63
CA GLN A 97 7.63 2.11 21.43
C GLN A 97 7.90 2.98 20.18
N SER A 98 7.06 2.98 19.14
CA SER A 98 7.17 3.92 18.00
C SER A 98 7.17 5.38 18.47
N ALA A 99 6.33 5.68 19.46
CA ALA A 99 6.29 6.95 20.15
C ALA A 99 7.61 7.29 20.89
N ARG A 100 8.38 6.26 21.31
CA ARG A 100 9.70 6.42 21.94
C ARG A 100 10.85 6.50 20.93
N SER A 101 10.73 5.89 19.75
CA SER A 101 11.68 6.02 18.64
C SER A 101 11.44 7.26 17.76
N GLY A 102 10.38 8.04 18.05
CA GLY A 102 10.11 9.33 17.42
C GLY A 102 9.53 9.23 16.00
N GLN A 103 9.10 8.05 15.58
CA GLN A 103 8.48 7.83 14.28
C GLN A 103 6.98 8.15 14.40
N TYR A 104 6.60 9.34 13.94
CA TYR A 104 5.21 9.74 13.80
C TYR A 104 4.87 9.82 12.32
N PHE A 105 3.83 9.10 11.90
CA PHE A 105 3.32 9.22 10.54
C PHE A 105 2.55 10.52 10.34
N THR A 106 2.59 11.02 9.11
CA THR A 106 1.81 12.16 8.65
C THR A 106 0.31 11.85 8.80
N PRO A 107 -0.46 12.64 9.55
CA PRO A 107 -1.91 12.46 9.63
C PRO A 107 -2.57 12.61 8.26
N TRP A 108 -3.67 11.88 8.03
CA TRP A 108 -4.40 11.88 6.76
C TRP A 108 -4.69 13.28 6.23
N GLU A 109 -5.21 14.16 7.08
CA GLU A 109 -5.62 15.51 6.68
C GLU A 109 -4.43 16.35 6.18
N ILE A 110 -3.24 16.11 6.74
CA ILE A 110 -2.00 16.78 6.31
C ILE A 110 -1.51 16.17 4.99
N ALA A 111 -1.55 14.84 4.86
CA ALA A 111 -1.18 14.16 3.63
C ALA A 111 -2.08 14.59 2.45
N GLU A 112 -3.40 14.63 2.66
CA GLU A 112 -4.36 15.08 1.66
C GLU A 112 -4.10 16.55 1.27
N PHE A 113 -3.89 17.43 2.27
CA PHE A 113 -3.59 18.83 2.01
C PHE A 113 -2.33 19.01 1.17
N MET A 114 -1.21 18.40 1.57
CA MET A 114 0.05 18.49 0.83
C MET A 114 -0.07 17.93 -0.58
N THR A 115 -0.77 16.80 -0.73
CA THR A 115 -0.99 16.21 -2.04
C THR A 115 -1.81 17.13 -2.94
N ARG A 116 -2.88 17.76 -2.44
CA ARG A 116 -3.69 18.74 -3.20
C ARG A 116 -2.89 19.95 -3.64
N MET A 117 -1.90 20.39 -2.86
CA MET A 117 -1.01 21.49 -3.27
C MET A 117 -0.08 21.09 -4.42
N THR A 118 0.37 19.84 -4.44
CA THR A 118 1.28 19.33 -5.48
C THR A 118 0.56 18.85 -6.74
N PHE A 119 -0.67 18.40 -6.61
CA PHE A 119 -1.46 17.86 -7.71
C PHE A 119 -2.00 18.97 -8.61
N SER A 120 -1.78 18.82 -9.92
CA SER A 120 -2.37 19.68 -10.95
C SER A 120 -3.13 18.82 -11.97
N ARG A 121 -4.42 19.11 -12.17
CA ARG A 121 -5.24 18.43 -13.18
C ARG A 121 -4.65 18.57 -14.59
N GLU A 122 -4.30 19.80 -14.97
CA GLU A 122 -3.67 20.09 -16.26
C GLU A 122 -2.28 19.44 -16.40
N GLY A 123 -1.50 19.44 -15.32
CA GLY A 123 -0.19 18.79 -15.27
C GLY A 123 -0.30 17.28 -15.47
N PHE A 124 -1.27 16.66 -14.79
CA PHE A 124 -1.57 15.24 -14.92
C PHE A 124 -2.00 14.87 -16.34
N GLU A 125 -3.00 15.57 -16.90
CA GLU A 125 -3.49 15.31 -18.26
C GLU A 125 -2.37 15.48 -19.31
N ARG A 126 -1.51 16.49 -19.15
CA ARG A 126 -0.35 16.70 -20.02
C ARG A 126 0.65 15.55 -19.93
N ALA A 127 1.02 15.13 -18.72
CA ALA A 127 1.96 14.03 -18.53
C ALA A 127 1.42 12.71 -19.11
N VAL A 128 0.11 12.44 -18.92
CA VAL A 128 -0.56 11.29 -19.56
C VAL A 128 -0.54 11.39 -21.08
N LYS A 129 -0.78 12.57 -21.66
CA LYS A 129 -0.74 12.77 -23.11
C LYS A 129 0.65 12.54 -23.69
N GLU A 130 1.69 13.00 -22.99
CA GLU A 130 3.08 12.92 -23.46
C GLU A 130 3.71 11.54 -23.29
N LYS A 131 3.42 10.86 -22.17
CA LYS A 131 4.12 9.62 -21.78
C LYS A 131 3.22 8.41 -21.59
N GLY A 132 1.91 8.60 -21.56
CA GLY A 132 0.94 7.55 -21.26
C GLY A 132 0.77 7.22 -19.78
N GLU A 133 1.58 7.80 -18.89
CA GLU A 133 1.55 7.57 -17.44
C GLU A 133 2.14 8.75 -16.64
N VAL A 134 1.88 8.73 -15.32
CA VAL A 134 2.41 9.69 -14.34
C VAL A 134 3.08 8.92 -13.22
N THR A 135 4.36 9.20 -12.99
CA THR A 135 5.16 8.58 -11.93
C THR A 135 5.25 9.49 -10.71
N VAL A 136 4.97 8.95 -9.54
CA VAL A 136 5.05 9.62 -8.24
C VAL A 136 5.91 8.78 -7.31
N ILE A 137 6.82 9.43 -6.58
CA ILE A 137 7.77 8.77 -5.69
C ILE A 137 7.73 9.42 -4.31
N ASP A 138 7.73 8.61 -3.26
CA ASP A 138 7.92 9.06 -1.88
C ASP A 138 9.24 8.47 -1.32
N PRO A 139 10.27 9.31 -1.08
CA PRO A 139 11.59 8.86 -0.62
C PRO A 139 11.64 8.44 0.85
N ALA A 140 10.59 8.70 1.64
CA ALA A 140 10.47 8.31 3.04
C ALA A 140 9.01 7.89 3.30
N VAL A 141 8.62 6.79 2.66
CA VAL A 141 7.22 6.49 2.39
C VAL A 141 6.39 6.17 3.62
N GLY A 142 7.01 5.71 4.72
CA GLY A 142 6.30 5.33 5.93
C GLY A 142 5.21 4.29 5.62
N SER A 143 4.01 4.51 6.14
CA SER A 143 2.82 3.69 5.83
C SER A 143 2.35 3.79 4.37
N GLY A 144 2.81 4.79 3.62
CA GLY A 144 2.34 5.10 2.27
C GLY A 144 1.21 6.11 2.19
N VAL A 145 0.88 6.81 3.29
CA VAL A 145 -0.22 7.77 3.38
C VAL A 145 -0.23 8.83 2.26
N MET A 146 0.94 9.32 1.85
CA MET A 146 1.08 10.29 0.76
C MET A 146 0.72 9.70 -0.60
N LEU A 147 1.20 8.49 -0.89
CA LEU A 147 0.89 7.79 -2.14
C LEU A 147 -0.59 7.39 -2.19
N LEU A 148 -1.17 7.01 -1.05
CA LEU A 148 -2.61 6.75 -0.92
C LEU A 148 -3.44 7.99 -1.18
N ALA A 149 -3.07 9.13 -0.58
CA ALA A 149 -3.74 10.42 -0.82
C ALA A 149 -3.65 10.83 -2.30
N TYR A 150 -2.50 10.64 -2.95
CA TYR A 150 -2.33 10.91 -4.39
C TYR A 150 -3.21 10.00 -5.24
N GLY A 151 -3.23 8.70 -4.93
CA GLY A 151 -4.11 7.74 -5.57
C GLY A 151 -5.59 8.11 -5.44
N LYS A 152 -6.02 8.55 -4.25
CA LYS A 152 -7.38 9.01 -4.00
C LYS A 152 -7.74 10.25 -4.82
N ILE A 153 -6.90 11.28 -4.83
CA ILE A 153 -7.19 12.52 -5.58
C ILE A 153 -7.31 12.22 -7.08
N VAL A 154 -6.41 11.40 -7.63
CA VAL A 154 -6.51 10.99 -9.05
C VAL A 154 -7.76 10.17 -9.31
N HIS A 155 -8.15 9.28 -8.39
CA HIS A 155 -9.39 8.54 -8.49
C HIS A 155 -10.62 9.45 -8.46
N ASP A 156 -10.65 10.45 -7.58
CA ASP A 156 -11.77 11.39 -7.45
C ASP A 156 -11.90 12.28 -8.71
N GLU A 157 -10.79 12.68 -9.32
CA GLU A 157 -10.76 13.55 -10.50
C GLU A 157 -10.99 12.81 -11.84
N PHE A 158 -10.49 11.58 -11.95
CA PHE A 158 -10.40 10.86 -13.24
C PHE A 158 -10.90 9.41 -13.18
N GLY A 159 -11.37 8.95 -12.02
CA GLY A 159 -11.80 7.57 -11.81
C GLY A 159 -10.67 6.55 -11.95
N ARG A 160 -11.07 5.29 -12.16
CA ARG A 160 -10.14 4.17 -12.31
C ARG A 160 -9.23 4.30 -13.53
N GLU A 161 -9.68 4.97 -14.59
CA GLU A 161 -8.87 5.21 -15.78
C GLU A 161 -7.70 6.13 -15.50
N GLY A 162 -7.86 7.18 -14.68
CA GLY A 162 -6.75 7.99 -14.21
C GLY A 162 -5.78 7.19 -13.34
N VAL A 163 -6.31 6.42 -12.38
CA VAL A 163 -5.48 5.55 -11.51
C VAL A 163 -4.66 4.55 -12.33
N ASN A 164 -5.19 4.03 -13.43
CA ASN A 164 -4.47 3.13 -14.33
C ASN A 164 -3.23 3.78 -14.98
N LYS A 165 -3.20 5.12 -15.06
CA LYS A 165 -2.06 5.91 -15.54
C LYS A 165 -1.03 6.21 -14.45
N LEU A 166 -1.29 5.90 -13.18
CA LEU A 166 -0.32 6.12 -12.12
C LEU A 166 0.74 5.01 -12.03
N ARG A 167 1.97 5.43 -11.73
CA ARG A 167 3.05 4.58 -11.21
C ARG A 167 3.50 5.19 -9.89
N LEU A 168 3.32 4.46 -8.81
CA LEU A 168 3.63 4.93 -7.46
C LEU A 168 4.79 4.10 -6.95
N TYR A 169 5.82 4.77 -6.42
CA TYR A 169 6.97 4.12 -5.83
C TYR A 169 7.26 4.73 -4.47
N GLY A 170 7.76 3.93 -3.55
CA GLY A 170 8.18 4.39 -2.23
C GLY A 170 9.49 3.73 -1.83
N THR A 171 10.24 4.39 -0.95
CA THR A 171 11.34 3.75 -0.23
C THR A 171 11.29 4.18 1.23
N ASP A 172 11.72 3.28 2.10
CA ASP A 172 11.86 3.54 3.53
C ASP A 172 13.03 2.71 4.07
N ILE A 173 13.69 3.21 5.12
CA ILE A 173 14.73 2.45 5.82
C ILE A 173 14.12 1.31 6.66
N ASP A 174 12.86 1.47 7.07
CA ASP A 174 12.13 0.48 7.84
C ASP A 174 11.35 -0.46 6.92
N ILE A 175 11.75 -1.73 6.88
CA ILE A 175 11.07 -2.78 6.10
C ILE A 175 9.58 -2.93 6.46
N ARG A 176 9.18 -2.59 7.70
CA ARG A 176 7.76 -2.61 8.12
C ARG A 176 6.96 -1.54 7.38
N CYS A 177 7.53 -0.35 7.21
CA CYS A 177 6.95 0.73 6.42
C CYS A 177 6.81 0.33 4.95
N VAL A 178 7.83 -0.31 4.39
CA VAL A 178 7.78 -0.88 3.03
C VAL A 178 6.64 -1.91 2.89
N HIS A 179 6.49 -2.85 3.83
CA HIS A 179 5.39 -3.82 3.79
C HIS A 179 4.02 -3.17 3.92
N MET A 180 3.84 -2.22 4.86
CA MET A 180 2.60 -1.46 4.99
C MET A 180 2.25 -0.80 3.66
N CYS A 181 3.15 0.04 3.13
CA CYS A 181 2.92 0.76 1.89
C CYS A 181 2.54 -0.19 0.75
N LYS A 182 3.33 -1.24 0.49
CA LYS A 182 3.06 -2.24 -0.55
C LYS A 182 1.67 -2.85 -0.43
N ILE A 183 1.29 -3.30 0.77
CA ILE A 183 0.00 -3.95 1.02
C ILE A 183 -1.15 -2.96 0.79
N GLN A 184 -1.04 -1.74 1.32
CA GLN A 184 -2.07 -0.72 1.16
C GLN A 184 -2.25 -0.31 -0.32
N LEU A 185 -1.16 -0.18 -1.08
CA LEU A 185 -1.23 0.11 -2.51
C LEU A 185 -1.85 -1.06 -3.30
N ARG A 186 -1.44 -2.30 -3.00
CA ARG A 186 -1.96 -3.51 -3.65
C ARG A 186 -3.47 -3.64 -3.49
N ILE A 187 -3.97 -3.53 -2.26
CA ILE A 187 -5.40 -3.76 -1.97
C ILE A 187 -6.30 -2.63 -2.51
N ASN A 188 -5.78 -1.40 -2.60
CA ASN A 188 -6.50 -0.27 -3.22
C ASN A 188 -6.42 -0.24 -4.75
N GLY A 189 -5.72 -1.21 -5.36
CA GLY A 189 -5.54 -1.27 -6.81
C GLY A 189 -4.66 -0.16 -7.35
N LEU A 190 -3.66 0.27 -6.57
CA LEU A 190 -2.72 1.33 -6.89
C LEU A 190 -1.36 0.82 -7.37
N ASP A 191 -1.12 -0.49 -7.30
CA ASP A 191 0.05 -1.14 -7.91
C ASP A 191 -0.35 -1.99 -9.14
N SER A 192 0.64 -2.54 -9.85
CA SER A 192 0.41 -3.18 -11.15
C SER A 192 -0.50 -4.41 -11.05
N PHE A 193 -0.37 -5.20 -9.99
CA PHE A 193 -1.19 -6.39 -9.80
C PHE A 193 -2.58 -6.04 -9.24
N GLY A 194 -2.68 -5.11 -8.30
CA GLY A 194 -3.95 -4.62 -7.80
C GLY A 194 -4.82 -4.05 -8.93
N ARG A 195 -4.22 -3.27 -9.84
CA ARG A 195 -4.88 -2.81 -11.07
C ARG A 195 -5.37 -3.97 -11.94
N MET A 196 -4.56 -5.02 -12.11
CA MET A 196 -4.94 -6.21 -12.86
C MET A 196 -6.15 -6.92 -12.25
N VAL A 197 -6.17 -7.11 -10.93
CA VAL A 197 -7.29 -7.75 -10.21
C VAL A 197 -8.55 -6.89 -10.29
N CYS A 198 -8.47 -5.57 -10.09
CA CYS A 198 -9.63 -4.68 -10.27
C CYS A 198 -10.20 -4.77 -11.69
N ARG A 199 -9.34 -4.82 -12.72
CA ARG A 199 -9.77 -5.04 -14.10
C ARG A 199 -10.44 -6.40 -14.27
N MET A 200 -9.86 -7.48 -13.72
CA MET A 200 -10.45 -8.81 -13.77
C MET A 200 -11.81 -8.88 -13.04
N GLY A 201 -11.99 -8.17 -11.93
CA GLY A 201 -13.28 -8.06 -11.24
C GLY A 201 -14.33 -7.33 -12.08
N GLN A 202 -13.96 -6.23 -12.73
CA GLN A 202 -14.83 -5.51 -13.67
C GLN A 202 -15.13 -6.32 -14.95
N TRP A 203 -14.16 -7.09 -15.44
CA TRP A 203 -14.31 -8.03 -16.55
C TRP A 203 -15.19 -9.24 -16.18
N ALA A 204 -15.09 -9.74 -14.94
CA ALA A 204 -15.94 -10.83 -14.47
C ALA A 204 -17.42 -10.42 -14.40
N SER A 205 -17.70 -9.14 -14.12
CA SER A 205 -19.03 -8.54 -14.22
C SER A 205 -19.48 -8.21 -15.66
N ALA A 206 -18.61 -8.33 -16.66
CA ALA A 206 -18.88 -8.08 -18.07
C ALA A 206 -18.37 -9.28 -18.91
N GLN A 207 -19.06 -10.42 -18.85
CA GLN A 207 -18.57 -11.63 -19.52
C GLN A 207 -18.57 -11.51 -21.07
N THR A 208 -17.41 -11.71 -21.71
CA THR A 208 -17.08 -12.81 -22.65
C THR A 208 -15.78 -12.49 -23.41
N GLU A 209 -14.68 -13.17 -23.08
CA GLU A 209 -13.70 -13.78 -24.01
C GLU A 209 -12.40 -14.18 -23.25
N PRO A 210 -11.89 -15.42 -23.43
CA PRO A 210 -10.65 -15.86 -22.80
C PRO A 210 -9.45 -15.65 -23.73
N GLY A 211 -8.37 -15.08 -23.20
CA GLY A 211 -7.05 -15.29 -23.79
C GLY A 211 -6.08 -14.12 -23.69
N LYS A 212 -5.32 -14.10 -22.59
CA LYS A 212 -3.86 -13.87 -22.50
C LYS A 212 -3.54 -13.26 -21.13
N THR A 213 -2.82 -14.01 -20.31
CA THR A 213 -2.18 -13.47 -19.11
C THR A 213 -1.00 -12.60 -19.56
N PRO A 214 -0.97 -11.29 -19.28
CA PRO A 214 0.18 -10.46 -19.61
C PRO A 214 1.33 -10.77 -18.64
N GLU A 215 2.53 -10.99 -19.17
CA GLU A 215 3.76 -10.97 -18.38
C GLU A 215 3.96 -9.55 -17.85
N ILE A 216 3.80 -9.36 -16.54
CA ILE A 216 4.17 -8.12 -15.85
C ILE A 216 5.66 -8.24 -15.52
N LYS A 217 6.52 -7.81 -16.44
CA LYS A 217 7.87 -7.38 -16.06
C LYS A 217 7.72 -5.95 -15.55
N THR A 218 8.17 -5.66 -14.35
CA THR A 218 8.37 -4.28 -13.86
C THR A 218 9.67 -3.77 -14.48
N PRO A 219 9.66 -3.01 -15.60
CA PRO A 219 10.87 -2.35 -16.06
C PRO A 219 11.36 -1.41 -14.95
N ILE A 220 12.69 -1.23 -14.86
CA ILE A 220 13.29 -0.20 -14.01
C ILE A 220 12.65 1.14 -14.44
N PRO A 221 11.94 1.84 -13.54
CA PRO A 221 11.18 3.01 -13.92
C PRO A 221 12.10 4.13 -14.39
N ASP A 222 11.73 4.80 -15.49
CA ASP A 222 12.33 6.09 -15.85
C ASP A 222 11.82 7.15 -14.88
N ILE A 223 12.62 7.41 -13.84
CA ILE A 223 12.30 8.36 -12.76
C ILE A 223 12.71 9.81 -13.07
N SER A 224 13.28 10.08 -14.26
CA SER A 224 13.84 11.40 -14.62
C SER A 224 12.82 12.56 -14.59
N LYS A 225 11.54 12.23 -14.60
CA LYS A 225 10.42 13.18 -14.57
C LYS A 225 9.34 12.76 -13.57
N ALA A 226 9.73 12.02 -12.53
CA ALA A 226 8.84 11.63 -11.46
C ALA A 226 8.49 12.85 -10.59
N ILE A 227 7.25 12.89 -10.09
CA ILE A 227 6.85 13.80 -9.03
C ILE A 227 7.43 13.24 -7.73
N VAL A 228 8.40 13.93 -7.14
CA VAL A 228 9.00 13.53 -5.85
C VAL A 228 8.23 14.23 -4.73
N LEU A 229 7.56 13.46 -3.89
CA LEU A 229 6.87 13.97 -2.71
C LEU A 229 7.91 14.32 -1.64
N HIS A 230 7.80 15.51 -1.05
CA HIS A 230 8.67 16.00 0.05
C HIS A 230 10.17 16.14 -0.25
N GLY A 231 10.63 15.87 -1.47
CA GLY A 231 11.99 16.13 -1.92
C GLY A 231 12.14 17.52 -2.54
N ASN A 232 13.31 18.14 -2.35
CA ASN A 232 13.75 19.20 -3.26
C ASN A 232 13.93 18.59 -4.66
N ASP A 233 13.68 19.36 -5.73
CA ASP A 233 13.95 19.01 -7.14
C ASP A 233 15.48 18.87 -7.43
N ASN A 234 16.27 18.34 -6.49
CA ASN A 234 17.70 18.18 -6.61
C ASN A 234 18.02 16.93 -7.48
N PRO A 235 18.66 17.09 -8.64
CA PRO A 235 18.98 15.98 -9.55
C PRO A 235 19.90 14.91 -8.95
N GLU A 236 20.67 15.21 -7.90
CA GLU A 236 21.56 14.25 -7.23
C GLU A 236 20.79 13.23 -6.38
N ALA A 237 19.70 13.63 -5.73
CA ALA A 237 18.84 12.71 -4.96
C ALA A 237 18.14 11.68 -5.86
N GLN A 238 17.86 12.04 -7.13
CA GLN A 238 17.29 11.11 -8.11
C GLN A 238 18.25 10.01 -8.56
N LYS A 239 19.58 10.21 -8.45
CA LYS A 239 20.58 9.17 -8.78
C LYS A 239 20.67 8.09 -7.71
N ASP A 240 20.56 8.46 -6.44
CA ASP A 240 20.65 7.49 -5.33
C ASP A 240 19.39 6.61 -5.21
N MET A 241 18.23 7.09 -5.68
CA MET A 241 17.01 6.28 -5.79
C MET A 241 17.13 5.11 -6.77
N GLY A 242 18.09 5.14 -7.71
CA GLY A 242 18.36 4.03 -8.63
C GLY A 242 19.02 2.81 -7.99
N GLN A 243 19.48 2.91 -6.73
CA GLN A 243 20.11 1.82 -5.97
C GLN A 243 19.21 1.23 -4.86
N LEU A 244 18.07 1.86 -4.58
CA LEU A 244 17.11 1.40 -3.58
C LEU A 244 16.07 0.50 -4.24
N GLU A 245 15.62 -0.56 -3.56
CA GLU A 245 14.56 -1.44 -4.05
C GLU A 245 13.25 -0.67 -4.19
N LEU A 246 13.05 -0.05 -5.35
CA LEU A 246 11.77 0.45 -5.81
C LEU A 246 10.83 -0.74 -6.02
N PHE A 247 9.59 -0.59 -5.60
CA PHE A 247 8.55 -1.59 -5.76
C PHE A 247 7.34 -1.08 -6.52
#